data_AF-A0A8D0RNM0-F1
#
_entry.id   AF-A0A8D0RNM0-F1
#
_cell.length_a   1.000
_cell.length_b   1.000
_cell.length_c   1.000
_cell.angle_alpha   90.00
_cell.angle_beta   90.00
_cell.angle_gamma   90.00
#
_symmetry.space_group_name_H-M   'P 1'
#
loop_
_entity.id
_entity.type
_entity.pdbx_description
1 polymer ?
#
loop_
_entity_poly.entity_id
_entity_poly.type
_entity_poly.pdbx_seq_one_letter_code
_entity_poly.pdbx_strand_id
1 'polypeptide(L)'
;MAVEELQSIIKRCQILEEQDFKEEDFGLFQLAGQRCLDEGHIDQLFEIIQNEKNKVIVKNMGWNLVGPVVRCLLWNDKEDDKRKYYFLMLDLLVELCNPKELLLGLLELIEEPSGKQISPVILLLLRPLQTVIQKLRHNRAYSVGLALSTLWSQLSILPVPYTQGQMQADEYGLCQCCEALVEFTKPFVEEVTGGKESYFNNKKVKTSYVMSCFKSLKCPLLTAQFLEPPEQADTDPLRRFAAEIIGFLSAIGYPFPKVIFNHGRKKKTWDYLEFEEEEDKQLSDSMASLAYLVFVQGISIDQLPMVLSPSYLLQFNMGHIEVLLQRTEESVLSKGLDLLENSLLRTEDSSLLHQCLEIKSFLTVPQGLVKVMTLCPIETLRKKSLALLQLYINKLDSQGKYTLFREHLTNGLQAHSWSPFSIWYSFSQRALRQTSCKTQTG
;
A
#
# COMPACT_ATOMS: atom_id res chain seq x y z
N MET A 1 -7.26 0.25 47.24
CA MET A 1 -7.17 -1.21 47.54
C MET A 1 -6.39 -1.94 46.45
N ALA A 2 -6.52 -1.53 45.18
CA ALA A 2 -5.77 -2.13 44.07
C ALA A 2 -4.23 -2.06 44.23
N VAL A 3 -3.70 -0.95 44.77
CA VAL A 3 -2.24 -0.79 44.96
C VAL A 3 -1.67 -1.76 45.99
N GLU A 4 -2.42 -2.05 47.06
CA GLU A 4 -2.00 -3.03 48.07
C GLU A 4 -2.02 -4.46 47.50
N GLU A 5 -3.01 -4.77 46.67
CA GLU A 5 -3.10 -6.04 45.93
C GLU A 5 -1.89 -6.22 45.01
N LEU A 6 -1.55 -5.19 44.21
CA LEU A 6 -0.37 -5.22 43.34
C LEU A 6 0.93 -5.37 44.14
N GLN A 7 1.09 -4.66 45.25
CA GLN A 7 2.28 -4.79 46.10
C GLN A 7 2.40 -6.18 46.73
N SER A 8 1.27 -6.81 47.08
CA SER A 8 1.24 -8.19 47.57
C SER A 8 1.72 -9.18 46.51
N ILE A 9 1.23 -9.04 45.27
CA ILE A 9 1.65 -9.86 44.12
C ILE A 9 3.14 -9.67 43.84
N ILE A 10 3.63 -8.42 43.82
CA ILE A 10 5.05 -8.12 43.61
C ILE A 10 5.91 -8.74 44.71
N LYS A 11 5.54 -8.61 45.99
CA LYS A 11 6.29 -9.22 47.11
C LYS A 11 6.35 -10.74 46.99
N ARG A 12 5.26 -11.38 46.54
CA ARG A 12 5.25 -12.83 46.26
C ARG A 12 6.21 -13.17 45.12
N CYS A 13 6.18 -12.43 44.02
CA CYS A 13 7.02 -12.67 42.85
C CYS A 13 8.50 -12.33 43.10
N GLN A 14 8.82 -11.43 44.02
CA GLN A 14 10.20 -11.10 44.41
C GLN A 14 10.95 -12.27 45.06
N ILE A 15 10.22 -13.24 45.61
CA ILE A 15 10.79 -14.43 46.29
C ILE A 15 11.09 -15.54 45.28
N LEU A 16 10.46 -15.50 44.10
CA LEU A 16 10.59 -16.53 43.06
C LEU A 16 11.76 -16.22 42.14
N GLU A 17 12.37 -17.26 41.57
CA GLU A 17 13.34 -17.11 40.47
C GLU A 17 12.61 -16.86 39.14
N GLU A 18 13.30 -16.27 38.15
CA GLU A 18 12.71 -15.95 36.83
C GLU A 18 12.06 -17.17 36.13
N GLN A 19 12.56 -18.37 36.42
CA GLN A 19 12.11 -19.63 35.78
C GLN A 19 10.83 -20.20 36.43
N ASP A 20 10.48 -19.72 37.63
CA ASP A 20 9.36 -20.24 38.42
C ASP A 20 8.07 -19.42 38.26
N PHE A 21 8.10 -18.35 37.44
CA PHE A 21 6.92 -17.55 37.13
C PHE A 21 5.89 -18.38 36.36
N LYS A 22 4.67 -18.46 36.90
CA LYS A 22 3.55 -19.18 36.27
C LYS A 22 2.67 -18.21 35.49
N GLU A 23 1.97 -18.71 34.47
CA GLU A 23 0.99 -17.93 33.68
C GLU A 23 -0.02 -17.17 34.56
N GLU A 24 -0.46 -17.79 35.67
CA GLU A 24 -1.35 -17.16 36.66
C GLU A 24 -0.75 -15.88 37.25
N ASP A 25 0.55 -15.84 37.50
CA ASP A 25 1.23 -14.68 38.07
C ASP A 25 1.22 -13.49 37.08
N PHE A 26 1.35 -13.75 35.77
CA PHE A 26 1.24 -12.72 34.71
C PHE A 26 -0.18 -12.13 34.67
N GLY A 27 -1.21 -12.99 34.70
CA GLY A 27 -2.61 -12.56 34.67
C GLY A 27 -3.01 -11.77 35.92
N LEU A 28 -2.58 -12.21 37.11
CA LEU A 28 -2.82 -11.49 38.36
C LEU A 28 -2.12 -10.12 38.37
N PHE A 29 -0.88 -10.05 37.90
CA PHE A 29 -0.15 -8.79 37.76
C PHE A 29 -0.86 -7.82 36.81
N GLN A 30 -1.32 -8.32 35.65
CA GLN A 30 -2.08 -7.52 34.69
C GLN A 30 -3.37 -6.96 35.29
N LEU A 31 -4.17 -7.81 35.95
CA LEU A 31 -5.45 -7.41 36.53
C LEU A 31 -5.27 -6.39 37.66
N ALA A 32 -4.31 -6.62 38.57
CA ALA A 32 -4.03 -5.70 39.66
C ALA A 32 -3.50 -4.35 39.13
N GLY A 33 -2.61 -4.37 38.14
CA GLY A 33 -2.10 -3.17 37.51
C GLY A 33 -3.19 -2.40 36.74
N GLN A 34 -4.07 -3.11 36.02
CA GLN A 34 -5.22 -2.50 35.36
C GLN A 34 -6.16 -1.83 36.38
N ARG A 35 -6.48 -2.49 37.50
CA ARG A 35 -7.28 -1.87 38.57
C ARG A 35 -6.61 -0.62 39.15
N CYS A 36 -5.29 -0.59 39.27
CA CYS A 36 -4.56 0.61 39.70
C CYS A 36 -4.73 1.77 38.71
N LEU A 37 -4.72 1.47 37.39
CA LEU A 37 -4.95 2.47 36.34
C LEU A 37 -6.41 2.96 36.34
N ASP A 38 -7.36 2.06 36.49
CA ASP A 38 -8.81 2.35 36.53
C ASP A 38 -9.20 3.18 37.78
N GLU A 39 -8.58 2.91 38.94
CA GLU A 39 -8.73 3.70 40.17
C GLU A 39 -7.95 5.05 40.12
N GLY A 40 -7.17 5.32 39.06
CA GLY A 40 -6.45 6.57 38.86
C GLY A 40 -5.14 6.70 39.65
N HIS A 41 -4.58 5.59 40.12
CA HIS A 41 -3.35 5.52 40.91
C HIS A 41 -2.08 5.37 40.04
N ILE A 42 -1.97 6.17 38.96
CA ILE A 42 -0.84 6.09 38.02
C ILE A 42 0.50 6.42 38.68
N ASP A 43 0.54 7.41 39.58
CA ASP A 43 1.79 7.85 40.24
C ASP A 43 2.39 6.74 41.11
N GLN A 44 1.54 6.06 41.88
CA GLN A 44 1.95 4.95 42.75
C GLN A 44 2.38 3.73 41.92
N LEU A 45 1.69 3.47 40.82
CA LEU A 45 2.08 2.41 39.88
C LEU A 45 3.42 2.74 39.22
N PHE A 46 3.65 3.99 38.84
CA PHE A 46 4.91 4.46 38.26
C PHE A 46 6.08 4.30 39.24
N GLU A 47 5.92 4.69 40.51
CA GLU A 47 6.93 4.47 41.56
C GLU A 47 7.24 2.98 41.77
N ILE A 48 6.23 2.12 41.72
CA ILE A 48 6.40 0.67 41.83
C ILE A 48 7.22 0.12 40.66
N ILE A 49 6.96 0.56 39.42
CA ILE A 49 7.69 0.09 38.23
C ILE A 49 9.13 0.62 38.21
N GLN A 50 9.35 1.86 38.64
CA GLN A 50 10.68 2.48 38.67
C GLN A 50 11.60 1.85 39.73
N ASN A 51 11.05 1.16 40.72
CA ASN A 51 11.83 0.56 41.78
C ASN A 51 12.76 -0.55 41.27
N GLU A 52 14.08 -0.38 41.45
CA GLU A 52 15.11 -1.34 41.02
C GLU A 52 14.90 -2.75 41.61
N LYS A 53 14.25 -2.87 42.78
CA LYS A 53 13.91 -4.18 43.37
C LYS A 53 12.93 -4.99 42.52
N ASN A 54 12.14 -4.32 41.69
CA ASN A 54 11.09 -4.92 40.86
C ASN A 54 11.55 -5.18 39.43
N LYS A 55 12.79 -4.82 39.09
CA LYS A 55 13.30 -4.83 37.71
C LYS A 55 13.15 -6.18 36.99
N VAL A 56 13.37 -7.29 37.70
CA VAL A 56 13.22 -8.64 37.15
C VAL A 56 11.76 -8.94 36.81
N ILE A 57 10.85 -8.58 37.69
CA ILE A 57 9.40 -8.74 37.50
C ILE A 57 8.93 -7.85 36.35
N VAL A 58 9.31 -6.58 36.34
CA VAL A 58 8.95 -5.62 35.29
C VAL A 58 9.50 -6.07 33.93
N LYS A 59 10.73 -6.56 33.87
CA LYS A 59 11.35 -7.08 32.64
C LYS A 59 10.51 -8.21 32.03
N ASN A 60 9.97 -9.12 32.83
CA ASN A 60 9.26 -10.30 32.35
C ASN A 60 7.74 -10.12 32.24
N MET A 61 7.11 -9.41 33.19
CA MET A 61 5.66 -9.26 33.30
C MET A 61 5.16 -7.85 32.94
N GLY A 62 6.03 -6.85 32.89
CA GLY A 62 5.65 -5.45 32.69
C GLY A 62 4.93 -5.17 31.37
N TRP A 63 5.21 -5.96 30.33
CA TRP A 63 4.56 -5.81 29.02
C TRP A 63 3.04 -5.99 29.10
N ASN A 64 2.52 -6.75 30.07
CA ASN A 64 1.07 -6.93 30.27
C ASN A 64 0.34 -5.62 30.62
N LEU A 65 1.06 -4.62 31.14
CA LEU A 65 0.49 -3.31 31.49
C LEU A 65 0.41 -2.37 30.30
N VAL A 66 1.04 -2.68 29.17
CA VAL A 66 1.07 -1.82 27.98
C VAL A 66 -0.34 -1.63 27.42
N GLY A 67 -1.12 -2.70 27.26
CA GLY A 67 -2.50 -2.62 26.79
C GLY A 67 -3.39 -1.72 27.66
N PRO A 68 -3.47 -1.96 28.99
CA PRO A 68 -4.14 -1.06 29.92
C PRO A 68 -3.68 0.41 29.81
N VAL A 69 -2.37 0.69 29.76
CA VAL A 69 -1.84 2.06 29.64
C VAL A 69 -2.25 2.72 28.32
N VAL A 70 -2.19 1.99 27.21
CA VAL A 70 -2.59 2.46 25.88
C VAL A 70 -4.09 2.78 25.84
N ARG A 71 -4.94 1.93 26.42
CA ARG A 71 -6.38 2.20 26.54
C ARG A 71 -6.66 3.48 27.31
N CYS A 72 -5.95 3.72 28.42
CA CYS A 72 -6.06 4.99 29.14
C CYS A 72 -5.60 6.20 28.31
N LEU A 73 -4.53 6.07 27.51
CA LEU A 73 -4.06 7.14 26.62
C LEU A 73 -5.06 7.51 25.53
N LEU A 74 -5.86 6.54 25.07
CA LEU A 74 -6.84 6.70 24.00
C LEU A 74 -8.21 7.20 24.51
N TRP A 75 -8.61 6.85 25.74
CA TRP A 75 -9.90 7.28 26.32
C TRP A 75 -9.85 8.59 27.10
N ASN A 76 -8.67 9.06 27.54
CA ASN A 76 -8.59 10.23 28.40
C ASN A 76 -8.71 11.56 27.63
N ASP A 77 -9.94 12.08 27.57
CA ASP A 77 -10.26 13.49 27.28
C ASP A 77 -9.99 14.44 28.48
N LYS A 78 -9.45 13.92 29.59
CA LYS A 78 -9.33 14.65 30.87
C LYS A 78 -7.88 15.00 31.22
N GLU A 79 -7.68 16.29 31.51
CA GLU A 79 -6.52 17.00 32.09
C GLU A 79 -5.11 16.63 31.56
N ASP A 80 -4.46 17.61 30.93
CA ASP A 80 -3.11 17.53 30.35
C ASP A 80 -2.03 16.97 31.30
N ASP A 81 -2.21 17.09 32.62
CA ASP A 81 -1.18 16.70 33.58
C ASP A 81 -1.13 15.19 33.86
N LYS A 82 -2.26 14.48 33.88
CA LYS A 82 -2.26 13.01 34.05
C LYS A 82 -1.86 12.29 32.77
N ARG A 83 -2.17 12.85 31.60
CA ARG A 83 -1.79 12.30 30.30
C ARG A 83 -0.27 12.14 30.15
N LYS A 84 0.50 13.09 30.68
CA LYS A 84 1.97 13.04 30.71
C LYS A 84 2.48 11.80 31.45
N TYR A 85 1.87 11.45 32.59
CA TYR A 85 2.27 10.26 33.36
C TYR A 85 2.02 8.95 32.61
N TYR A 86 0.94 8.84 31.84
CA TYR A 86 0.72 7.67 31.00
C TYR A 86 1.74 7.54 29.86
N PHE A 87 2.16 8.65 29.25
CA PHE A 87 3.26 8.64 28.27
C PHE A 87 4.59 8.23 28.91
N LEU A 88 4.94 8.82 30.07
CA LEU A 88 6.13 8.44 30.82
C LEU A 88 6.12 6.96 31.21
N MET A 89 4.95 6.45 31.60
CA MET A 89 4.76 5.04 31.93
C MET A 89 4.98 4.15 30.71
N LEU A 90 4.43 4.52 29.55
CA LEU A 90 4.65 3.79 28.30
C LEU A 90 6.13 3.76 27.92
N ASP A 91 6.82 4.90 27.99
CA ASP A 91 8.26 5.00 27.71
C ASP A 91 9.08 4.14 28.68
N LEU A 92 8.74 4.16 29.97
CA LEU A 92 9.39 3.35 31.01
C LEU A 92 9.18 1.84 30.75
N LEU A 93 7.98 1.42 30.38
CA LEU A 93 7.69 0.03 30.00
C LEU A 93 8.48 -0.38 28.74
N VAL A 94 8.56 0.50 27.74
CA VAL A 94 9.37 0.26 26.54
C VAL A 94 10.85 0.11 26.87
N GLU A 95 11.35 0.84 27.86
CA GLU A 95 12.73 0.78 28.32
C GLU A 95 13.04 -0.50 29.12
N LEU A 96 12.16 -0.90 30.04
CA LEU A 96 12.46 -1.95 31.02
C LEU A 96 12.05 -3.37 30.58
N CYS A 97 11.00 -3.49 29.78
CA CYS A 97 10.44 -4.80 29.41
C CYS A 97 11.33 -5.58 28.42
N ASN A 98 11.16 -6.90 28.43
CA ASN A 98 11.76 -7.79 27.44
C ASN A 98 11.24 -7.45 26.04
N PRO A 99 12.12 -7.10 25.08
CA PRO A 99 11.71 -6.61 23.76
C PRO A 99 10.98 -7.67 22.91
N LYS A 100 11.14 -8.96 23.19
CA LYS A 100 10.45 -10.02 22.42
C LYS A 100 8.95 -10.04 22.73
N GLU A 101 8.60 -10.16 24.00
CA GLU A 101 7.19 -10.18 24.43
C GLU A 101 6.54 -8.81 24.21
N LEU A 102 7.29 -7.74 24.46
CA LEU A 102 6.80 -6.38 24.23
C LEU A 102 6.48 -6.13 22.75
N LEU A 103 7.28 -6.63 21.81
CA LEU A 103 6.97 -6.55 20.39
C LEU A 103 5.62 -7.21 20.09
N LEU A 104 5.40 -8.43 20.57
CA LEU A 104 4.16 -9.17 20.33
C LEU A 104 2.96 -8.46 20.94
N GLY A 105 3.06 -8.00 22.19
CA GLY A 105 1.99 -7.24 22.84
C GLY A 105 1.66 -5.93 22.13
N LEU A 106 2.66 -5.21 21.60
CA LEU A 106 2.41 -4.01 20.79
C LEU A 106 1.71 -4.33 19.47
N LEU A 107 2.05 -5.44 18.82
CA LEU A 107 1.42 -5.86 17.57
C LEU A 107 -0.02 -6.31 17.78
N GLU A 108 -0.30 -7.02 18.88
CA GLU A 108 -1.67 -7.39 19.27
C GLU A 108 -2.56 -6.16 19.45
N LEU A 109 -2.04 -5.12 20.13
CA LEU A 109 -2.75 -3.86 20.32
C LEU A 109 -2.99 -3.10 19.01
N ILE A 110 -2.08 -3.23 18.02
CA ILE A 110 -2.28 -2.66 16.69
C ILE A 110 -3.36 -3.43 15.93
N GLU A 111 -3.46 -4.75 16.14
CA GLU A 111 -4.41 -5.62 15.43
C GLU A 111 -5.85 -5.58 15.98
N GLU A 112 -6.01 -5.30 17.28
CA GLU A 112 -7.31 -5.24 17.98
C GLU A 112 -8.32 -4.19 17.45
N PRO A 113 -7.95 -2.92 17.19
CA PRO A 113 -8.92 -1.87 16.86
C PRO A 113 -9.57 -2.06 15.48
N SER A 114 -10.77 -1.50 15.32
CA SER A 114 -11.45 -1.46 14.02
C SER A 114 -12.04 -0.08 13.71
N GLY A 115 -12.21 0.20 12.41
CA GLY A 115 -12.77 1.47 11.94
C GLY A 115 -11.90 2.67 12.32
N LYS A 116 -12.52 3.71 12.89
CA LYS A 116 -11.84 4.99 13.20
C LYS A 116 -10.80 4.89 14.33
N GLN A 117 -10.83 3.85 15.15
CA GLN A 117 -9.87 3.69 16.25
C GLN A 117 -8.52 3.14 15.79
N ILE A 118 -8.40 2.66 14.55
CA ILE A 118 -7.15 2.15 13.99
C ILE A 118 -6.08 3.24 13.95
N SER A 119 -6.42 4.44 13.45
CA SER A 119 -5.41 5.49 13.26
C SER A 119 -4.81 6.04 14.56
N PRO A 120 -5.58 6.37 15.62
CA PRO A 120 -4.98 6.80 16.89
C PRO A 120 -4.04 5.76 17.50
N VAL A 121 -4.40 4.47 17.40
CA VAL A 121 -3.59 3.36 17.92
C VAL A 121 -2.28 3.23 17.15
N ILE A 122 -2.34 3.22 15.81
CA ILE A 122 -1.14 3.17 14.96
C ILE A 122 -0.23 4.36 15.30
N LEU A 123 -0.77 5.59 15.25
CA LEU A 123 0.02 6.80 15.49
C LEU A 123 0.69 6.81 16.87
N LEU A 124 0.00 6.31 17.90
CA LEU A 124 0.53 6.21 19.25
C LEU A 124 1.66 5.17 19.36
N LEU A 125 1.50 4.02 18.71
CA LEU A 125 2.37 2.85 18.91
C LEU A 125 3.55 2.77 17.94
N LEU A 126 3.59 3.54 16.86
CA LEU A 126 4.69 3.51 15.89
C LEU A 126 6.07 3.79 16.52
N ARG A 127 6.18 4.81 17.38
CA ARG A 127 7.45 5.16 18.05
C ARG A 127 7.90 4.12 19.09
N PRO A 128 7.02 3.66 20.01
CA PRO A 128 7.30 2.49 20.86
C PRO A 128 7.78 1.28 20.06
N LEU A 129 7.06 0.93 18.99
CA LEU A 129 7.37 -0.21 18.13
C LEU A 129 8.77 -0.09 17.50
N GLN A 130 9.10 1.09 16.97
CA GLN A 130 10.42 1.36 16.39
C GLN A 130 11.53 1.18 17.42
N THR A 131 11.33 1.71 18.63
CA THR A 131 12.29 1.62 19.74
C THR A 131 12.52 0.16 20.16
N VAL A 132 11.45 -0.63 20.27
CA VAL A 132 11.53 -2.06 20.62
C VAL A 132 12.28 -2.85 19.56
N ILE A 133 12.00 -2.60 18.28
CA ILE A 133 12.69 -3.27 17.16
C ILE A 133 14.18 -2.94 17.17
N GLN A 134 14.55 -1.68 17.41
CA GLN A 134 15.96 -1.26 17.49
C GLN A 134 16.69 -1.90 18.70
N LYS A 135 15.98 -2.15 19.81
CA LYS A 135 16.53 -2.83 21.00
C LYS A 135 16.79 -4.32 20.81
N LEU A 136 16.08 -4.99 19.89
CA LEU A 136 16.31 -6.42 19.63
C LEU A 136 17.74 -6.63 19.11
N ARG A 137 18.42 -7.70 19.56
CA ARG A 137 19.78 -8.04 19.07
C ARG A 137 19.79 -9.09 17.97
N HIS A 138 18.73 -9.90 17.90
CA HIS A 138 18.58 -11.02 16.97
C HIS A 138 17.20 -10.95 16.31
N ASN A 139 17.06 -11.58 15.15
CA ASN A 139 15.79 -11.67 14.39
C ASN A 139 15.14 -10.33 14.03
N ARG A 140 15.90 -9.22 14.00
CA ARG A 140 15.40 -7.89 13.62
C ARG A 140 14.67 -7.91 12.29
N ALA A 141 15.20 -8.60 11.29
CA ALA A 141 14.59 -8.76 9.97
C ALA A 141 13.17 -9.33 10.05
N TYR A 142 13.01 -10.38 10.85
CA TYR A 142 11.73 -11.02 11.05
C TYR A 142 10.76 -10.09 11.80
N SER A 143 11.24 -9.44 12.87
CA SER A 143 10.45 -8.49 13.66
C SER A 143 9.98 -7.28 12.84
N VAL A 144 10.85 -6.74 12.00
CA VAL A 144 10.53 -5.70 11.02
C VAL A 144 9.46 -6.18 10.04
N GLY A 145 9.66 -7.36 9.43
CA GLY A 145 8.70 -7.90 8.47
C GLY A 145 7.33 -8.14 9.10
N LEU A 146 7.30 -8.66 10.33
CA LEU A 146 6.08 -8.86 11.11
C LEU A 146 5.40 -7.53 11.39
N ALA A 147 6.13 -6.55 11.93
CA ALA A 147 5.61 -5.22 12.24
C ALA A 147 5.01 -4.51 11.02
N LEU A 148 5.74 -4.49 9.90
CA LEU A 148 5.22 -3.93 8.65
C LEU A 148 3.99 -4.68 8.18
N SER A 149 3.99 -6.01 8.23
CA SER A 149 2.84 -6.81 7.79
C SER A 149 1.58 -6.52 8.59
N THR A 150 1.67 -6.40 9.92
CA THR A 150 0.55 -6.07 10.80
C THR A 150 0.06 -4.64 10.57
N LEU A 151 0.98 -3.67 10.50
CA LEU A 151 0.65 -2.27 10.22
C LEU A 151 -0.08 -2.11 8.88
N TRP A 152 0.40 -2.75 7.81
CA TRP A 152 -0.26 -2.71 6.50
C TRP A 152 -1.60 -3.44 6.48
N SER A 153 -1.72 -4.56 7.20
CA SER A 153 -2.99 -5.28 7.32
C SER A 153 -4.06 -4.35 7.88
N GLN A 154 -3.76 -3.65 8.97
CA GLN A 154 -4.67 -2.71 9.61
C GLN A 154 -4.93 -1.47 8.77
N LEU A 155 -3.89 -0.88 8.17
CA LEU A 155 -4.04 0.27 7.30
C LEU A 155 -4.92 -0.04 6.08
N SER A 156 -4.86 -1.27 5.56
CA SER A 156 -5.64 -1.68 4.38
C SER A 156 -7.16 -1.74 4.62
N ILE A 157 -7.59 -1.75 5.88
CA ILE A 157 -9.00 -1.74 6.29
C ILE A 157 -9.58 -0.32 6.22
N LEU A 158 -8.74 0.71 6.32
CA LEU A 158 -9.18 2.11 6.31
C LEU A 158 -9.68 2.52 4.92
N PRO A 159 -10.80 3.26 4.84
CA PRO A 159 -11.31 3.74 3.57
C PRO A 159 -10.38 4.80 2.96
N VAL A 160 -10.15 4.70 1.66
CA VAL A 160 -9.32 5.67 0.93
C VAL A 160 -10.16 6.91 0.57
N PRO A 161 -9.73 8.13 0.91
CA PRO A 161 -10.46 9.35 0.59
C PRO A 161 -10.43 9.62 -0.93
N TYR A 162 -11.56 10.09 -1.47
CA TYR A 162 -11.73 10.34 -2.91
C TYR A 162 -11.72 11.84 -3.27
N THR A 163 -12.15 12.70 -2.35
CA THR A 163 -12.29 14.14 -2.59
C THR A 163 -11.30 14.94 -1.75
N GLN A 164 -10.96 16.16 -2.19
CA GLN A 164 -10.09 17.05 -1.43
C GLN A 164 -10.63 17.34 -0.01
N GLY A 165 -11.96 17.50 0.13
CA GLY A 165 -12.59 17.67 1.44
C GLY A 165 -12.43 16.44 2.35
N GLN A 166 -12.52 15.23 1.81
CA GLN A 166 -12.27 14.00 2.57
C GLN A 166 -10.79 13.83 2.94
N MET A 167 -9.87 14.20 2.05
CA MET A 167 -8.42 14.17 2.33
C MET A 167 -8.05 15.17 3.43
N GLN A 168 -8.64 16.36 3.43
CA GLN A 168 -8.41 17.37 4.46
C GLN A 168 -9.06 17.01 5.81
N ALA A 169 -10.26 16.44 5.77
CA ALA A 169 -10.94 16.00 6.99
C ALA A 169 -10.26 14.77 7.61
N ASP A 170 -9.67 13.89 6.79
CA ASP A 170 -9.02 12.64 7.15
C ASP A 170 -9.73 11.91 8.31
N GLU A 171 -11.05 11.72 8.17
CA GLU A 171 -11.94 11.27 9.26
C GLU A 171 -11.52 9.92 9.86
N TYR A 172 -10.88 9.08 9.05
CA TYR A 172 -10.36 7.78 9.44
C TYR A 172 -8.85 7.79 9.72
N GLY A 173 -8.16 8.91 9.51
CA GLY A 173 -6.73 9.11 9.79
C GLY A 173 -5.78 8.35 8.86
N LEU A 174 -6.22 7.97 7.66
CA LEU A 174 -5.41 7.20 6.71
C LEU A 174 -4.21 8.03 6.22
N CYS A 175 -4.42 9.31 5.92
CA CYS A 175 -3.35 10.16 5.38
C CYS A 175 -2.26 10.37 6.43
N GLN A 176 -2.65 10.69 7.67
CA GLN A 176 -1.73 10.82 8.80
C GLN A 176 -0.95 9.52 9.07
N CYS A 177 -1.63 8.37 9.01
CA CYS A 177 -0.95 7.08 9.18
C CYS A 177 0.05 6.80 8.05
N CYS A 178 -0.27 7.16 6.80
CA CYS A 178 0.67 7.00 5.68
C CYS A 178 1.95 7.84 5.88
N GLU A 179 1.81 9.10 6.31
CA GLU A 179 2.96 9.97 6.62
C GLU A 179 3.78 9.41 7.79
N ALA A 180 3.11 8.99 8.88
CA ALA A 180 3.79 8.42 10.03
C ALA A 180 4.50 7.08 9.71
N LEU A 181 3.93 6.26 8.82
CA LEU A 181 4.53 5.01 8.37
C LEU A 181 5.79 5.25 7.53
N VAL A 182 5.84 6.32 6.75
CA VAL A 182 7.06 6.76 6.05
C VAL A 182 8.15 7.09 7.07
N GLU A 183 7.84 7.91 8.08
CA GLU A 183 8.82 8.23 9.15
C GLU A 183 9.27 7.02 9.94
N PHE A 184 8.35 6.08 10.22
CA PHE A 184 8.68 4.82 10.85
C PHE A 184 9.64 3.97 10.01
N THR A 185 9.46 3.93 8.68
CA THR A 185 10.22 3.08 7.77
C THR A 185 11.61 3.64 7.40
N LYS A 186 11.77 4.97 7.36
CA LYS A 186 13.01 5.66 6.96
C LYS A 186 14.28 5.11 7.64
N PRO A 187 14.38 5.01 8.98
CA PRO A 187 15.63 4.59 9.63
C PRO A 187 16.08 3.20 9.24
N PHE A 188 15.12 2.32 8.93
CA PHE A 188 15.46 0.96 8.53
C PHE A 188 15.88 0.85 7.06
N VAL A 189 15.34 1.69 6.17
CA VAL A 189 15.82 1.79 4.78
C VAL A 189 17.25 2.33 4.78
N GLU A 190 17.56 3.31 5.63
CA GLU A 190 18.91 3.83 5.83
C GLU A 190 19.87 2.77 6.38
N GLU A 191 19.43 1.93 7.32
CA GLU A 191 20.23 0.80 7.85
C GLU A 191 20.63 -0.19 6.75
N VAL A 192 19.68 -0.51 5.87
CA VAL A 192 19.85 -1.46 4.76
C VAL A 192 20.76 -0.91 3.65
N THR A 193 20.74 0.40 3.43
CA THR A 193 21.57 1.09 2.42
C THR A 193 22.97 1.41 2.94
N GLY A 194 23.11 1.67 4.24
CA GLY A 194 24.39 1.98 4.90
C GLY A 194 25.32 0.78 5.13
N GLY A 195 24.89 -0.45 4.84
CA GLY A 195 25.75 -1.65 4.82
C GLY A 195 26.29 -2.10 6.19
N LYS A 196 25.67 -1.69 7.30
CA LYS A 196 26.19 -1.90 8.66
C LYS A 196 25.92 -3.29 9.25
N GLU A 197 25.04 -4.11 8.64
CA GLU A 197 24.71 -5.47 9.11
C GLU A 197 25.29 -6.61 8.24
N SER A 198 25.24 -7.84 8.77
CA SER A 198 25.66 -9.05 8.03
C SER A 198 24.86 -9.26 6.73
N TYR A 199 25.53 -9.72 5.67
CA TYR A 199 24.97 -9.92 4.33
C TYR A 199 23.63 -10.68 4.30
N PHE A 200 23.47 -11.72 5.13
CA PHE A 200 22.25 -12.54 5.17
C PHE A 200 21.07 -11.87 5.88
N ASN A 201 21.31 -11.13 6.97
CA ASN A 201 20.24 -10.40 7.66
C ASN A 201 19.72 -9.28 6.76
N ASN A 202 20.64 -8.52 6.16
CA ASN A 202 20.33 -7.51 5.16
C ASN A 202 19.46 -8.03 4.03
N LYS A 203 19.67 -9.26 3.55
CA LYS A 203 18.86 -9.83 2.47
C LYS A 203 17.40 -10.07 2.86
N LYS A 204 17.16 -10.67 4.03
CA LYS A 204 15.77 -10.93 4.50
C LYS A 204 15.03 -9.62 4.81
N VAL A 205 15.73 -8.68 5.44
CA VAL A 205 15.22 -7.33 5.70
C VAL A 205 14.80 -6.65 4.38
N LYS A 206 15.68 -6.67 3.36
CA LYS A 206 15.39 -6.14 2.02
C LYS A 206 14.14 -6.75 1.40
N THR A 207 14.00 -8.07 1.46
CA THR A 207 12.83 -8.78 0.94
C THR A 207 11.55 -8.33 1.64
N SER A 208 11.53 -8.28 2.96
CA SER A 208 10.37 -7.82 3.73
C SER A 208 10.00 -6.37 3.40
N TYR A 209 10.99 -5.49 3.20
CA TYR A 209 10.74 -4.11 2.79
C TYR A 209 10.18 -3.98 1.38
N VAL A 210 10.74 -4.72 0.41
CA VAL A 210 10.24 -4.71 -0.97
C VAL A 210 8.79 -5.20 -1.00
N MET A 211 8.48 -6.28 -0.26
CA MET A 211 7.12 -6.79 -0.14
C MET A 211 6.19 -5.77 0.53
N SER A 212 6.67 -5.07 1.55
CA SER A 212 5.97 -3.95 2.18
C SER A 212 5.67 -2.83 1.18
N CYS A 213 6.64 -2.43 0.35
CA CYS A 213 6.45 -1.39 -0.67
C CYS A 213 5.39 -1.82 -1.70
N PHE A 214 5.39 -3.08 -2.13
CA PHE A 214 4.35 -3.60 -3.02
C PHE A 214 2.97 -3.58 -2.35
N LYS A 215 2.88 -3.96 -1.07
CA LYS A 215 1.62 -3.83 -0.31
C LYS A 215 1.13 -2.38 -0.29
N SER A 216 2.00 -1.39 -0.06
CA SER A 216 1.68 0.04 -0.10
C SER A 216 1.21 0.51 -1.48
N LEU A 217 1.85 0.02 -2.55
CA LEU A 217 1.47 0.31 -3.94
C LEU A 217 0.09 -0.26 -4.27
N LYS A 218 -0.24 -1.45 -3.77
CA LYS A 218 -1.56 -2.05 -3.91
C LYS A 218 -2.61 -1.33 -3.06
N CYS A 219 -2.32 -1.05 -1.79
CA CYS A 219 -3.23 -0.37 -0.87
C CYS A 219 -2.42 0.56 0.05
N PRO A 220 -2.74 1.87 0.11
CA PRO A 220 -3.94 2.54 -0.44
C PRO A 220 -3.81 3.04 -1.89
N LEU A 221 -2.63 2.96 -2.50
CA LEU A 221 -2.32 3.73 -3.70
C LEU A 221 -3.06 3.28 -4.97
N LEU A 222 -3.54 2.04 -5.07
CA LEU A 222 -4.30 1.58 -6.23
C LEU A 222 -5.68 2.24 -6.32
N THR A 223 -6.35 2.49 -5.20
CA THR A 223 -7.70 3.06 -5.16
C THR A 223 -7.71 4.57 -4.92
N ALA A 224 -6.59 5.15 -4.46
CA ALA A 224 -6.40 6.58 -4.26
C ALA A 224 -6.66 7.40 -5.53
N GLN A 225 -7.38 8.52 -5.44
CA GLN A 225 -7.47 9.47 -6.56
C GLN A 225 -6.45 10.59 -6.38
N PHE A 226 -5.82 10.99 -7.49
CA PHE A 226 -4.85 12.07 -7.53
C PHE A 226 -5.41 13.18 -8.41
N LEU A 227 -5.28 14.43 -7.98
CA LEU A 227 -5.76 15.59 -8.72
C LEU A 227 -4.72 16.02 -9.79
N GLU A 228 -5.15 16.43 -10.98
CA GLU A 228 -4.27 16.97 -12.05
C GLU A 228 -3.75 18.43 -11.74
N PRO A 229 -2.57 18.88 -12.25
CA PRO A 229 -1.57 19.69 -11.52
C PRO A 229 -1.53 21.21 -11.90
N PRO A 230 -0.63 22.13 -11.41
CA PRO A 230 0.55 21.99 -10.53
C PRO A 230 0.71 23.05 -9.39
N GLU A 231 -0.30 23.81 -8.99
CA GLU A 231 -0.06 24.89 -7.99
C GLU A 231 -0.11 24.42 -6.52
N GLN A 232 -0.62 23.21 -6.26
CA GLN A 232 -0.74 22.61 -4.92
C GLN A 232 -0.26 21.14 -4.87
N ALA A 233 0.54 20.74 -5.85
CA ALA A 233 1.10 19.40 -6.02
C ALA A 233 1.86 18.89 -4.77
N ASP A 234 2.37 19.81 -3.96
CA ASP A 234 3.06 19.51 -2.72
C ASP A 234 2.12 19.22 -1.56
N THR A 235 0.80 19.40 -1.66
CA THR A 235 -0.14 19.24 -0.52
C THR A 235 -0.84 17.89 -0.46
N ASP A 236 -0.77 17.06 -1.50
CA ASP A 236 -1.44 15.74 -1.54
C ASP A 236 -0.63 14.70 -0.71
N PRO A 237 -1.17 14.22 0.43
CA PRO A 237 -0.46 13.28 1.29
C PRO A 237 -0.23 11.93 0.60
N LEU A 238 -1.16 11.47 -0.24
CA LEU A 238 -1.06 10.18 -0.92
C LEU A 238 -0.03 10.25 -2.06
N ARG A 239 0.12 11.42 -2.70
CA ARG A 239 1.17 11.65 -3.70
C ARG A 239 2.55 11.68 -3.07
N ARG A 240 2.72 12.36 -1.92
CA ARG A 240 3.97 12.33 -1.13
C ARG A 240 4.30 10.91 -0.70
N PHE A 241 3.30 10.20 -0.18
CA PHE A 241 3.43 8.79 0.21
C PHE A 241 3.90 7.91 -0.96
N ALA A 242 3.30 8.06 -2.15
CA ALA A 242 3.74 7.36 -3.35
C ALA A 242 5.20 7.68 -3.73
N ALA A 243 5.60 8.95 -3.67
CA ALA A 243 6.96 9.37 -3.98
C ALA A 243 7.99 8.75 -3.04
N GLU A 244 7.70 8.72 -1.73
CA GLU A 244 8.57 8.11 -0.72
C GLU A 244 8.69 6.59 -0.91
N ILE A 245 7.58 5.88 -1.17
CA ILE A 245 7.61 4.43 -1.44
C ILE A 245 8.43 4.10 -2.69
N ILE A 246 8.29 4.87 -3.77
CA ILE A 246 9.09 4.70 -5.00
C ILE A 246 10.57 5.04 -4.73
N GLY A 247 10.82 6.05 -3.91
CA GLY A 247 12.16 6.40 -3.42
C GLY A 247 12.81 5.26 -2.65
N PHE A 248 12.09 4.61 -1.73
CA PHE A 248 12.57 3.47 -0.97
C PHE A 248 12.91 2.27 -1.85
N LEU A 249 12.06 1.93 -2.83
CA LEU A 249 12.36 0.87 -3.80
C LEU A 249 13.69 1.12 -4.53
N SER A 250 13.90 2.36 -4.93
CA SER A 250 15.12 2.80 -5.63
C SER A 250 16.34 2.73 -4.71
N ALA A 251 16.21 3.21 -3.47
CA ALA A 251 17.27 3.20 -2.46
C ALA A 251 17.72 1.77 -2.11
N ILE A 252 16.79 0.83 -1.97
CA ILE A 252 17.08 -0.57 -1.60
C ILE A 252 17.84 -1.33 -2.71
N GLY A 253 17.84 -0.80 -3.94
CA GLY A 253 18.51 -1.38 -5.11
C GLY A 253 17.58 -2.09 -6.08
N TYR A 254 16.26 -1.87 -5.96
CA TYR A 254 15.25 -2.33 -6.91
C TYR A 254 14.65 -1.12 -7.64
N PRO A 255 15.43 -0.41 -8.48
CA PRO A 255 14.95 0.79 -9.15
C PRO A 255 13.74 0.44 -10.00
N PHE A 256 12.67 1.22 -9.86
CA PHE A 256 11.38 0.92 -10.46
C PHE A 256 11.46 0.69 -11.98
N PRO A 257 12.35 1.32 -12.79
CA PRO A 257 12.45 0.99 -14.22
C PRO A 257 12.79 -0.48 -14.46
N LYS A 258 13.68 -1.08 -13.64
CA LYS A 258 14.01 -2.50 -13.76
C LYS A 258 12.86 -3.39 -13.31
N VAL A 259 12.11 -2.98 -12.28
CA VAL A 259 10.97 -3.72 -11.76
C VAL A 259 9.82 -3.71 -12.78
N ILE A 260 9.52 -2.53 -13.31
CA ILE A 260 8.52 -2.29 -14.35
C ILE A 260 8.90 -3.11 -15.60
N PHE A 261 10.02 -2.82 -16.29
CA PHE A 261 10.32 -3.44 -17.59
C PHE A 261 10.59 -4.95 -17.58
N ASN A 262 10.88 -5.55 -16.43
CA ASN A 262 11.13 -6.99 -16.32
C ASN A 262 9.92 -7.80 -15.83
N HIS A 263 8.84 -7.15 -15.40
CA HIS A 263 7.62 -7.84 -14.98
C HIS A 263 7.02 -8.64 -16.15
N GLY A 264 6.81 -9.95 -15.95
CA GLY A 264 6.27 -10.86 -16.98
C GLY A 264 7.27 -11.41 -18.01
N ARG A 265 8.55 -11.00 -17.99
CA ARG A 265 9.60 -11.65 -18.81
C ARG A 265 10.27 -12.77 -17.99
N LYS A 266 10.25 -13.99 -18.56
CA LYS A 266 10.69 -15.27 -17.94
C LYS A 266 11.73 -15.14 -16.81
N LYS A 267 11.27 -15.36 -15.57
CA LYS A 267 11.92 -15.88 -14.33
C LYS A 267 13.33 -15.47 -13.88
N LYS A 268 14.17 -14.79 -14.68
CA LYS A 268 15.62 -14.69 -14.40
C LYS A 268 16.12 -13.42 -13.68
N THR A 269 15.26 -12.47 -13.36
CA THR A 269 15.69 -11.24 -12.67
C THR A 269 15.35 -11.21 -11.19
N TRP A 270 14.49 -12.12 -10.74
CA TRP A 270 14.13 -12.32 -9.34
C TRP A 270 14.68 -13.65 -8.83
N ASP A 271 15.96 -13.98 -9.12
CA ASP A 271 16.64 -15.22 -8.70
C ASP A 271 16.62 -15.49 -7.16
N TYR A 272 15.92 -14.65 -6.38
CA TYR A 272 15.89 -14.67 -4.92
C TYR A 272 14.50 -14.48 -4.27
N LEU A 273 13.43 -14.34 -5.05
CA LEU A 273 12.06 -14.22 -4.55
C LEU A 273 11.21 -15.28 -5.25
N GLU A 274 11.12 -16.46 -4.65
CA GLU A 274 10.12 -17.46 -5.04
C GLU A 274 8.78 -16.95 -4.51
N PHE A 275 7.99 -16.32 -5.39
CA PHE A 275 6.64 -15.90 -5.09
C PHE A 275 5.68 -17.07 -5.28
N GLU A 276 4.72 -17.23 -4.37
CA GLU A 276 3.58 -18.13 -4.58
C GLU A 276 2.61 -17.53 -5.61
N GLU A 277 1.77 -18.34 -6.27
CA GLU A 277 0.86 -17.87 -7.34
C GLU A 277 -0.11 -16.76 -6.88
N GLU A 278 -0.51 -16.75 -5.60
CA GLU A 278 -1.32 -15.66 -5.03
C GLU A 278 -0.52 -14.36 -4.89
N GLU A 279 0.77 -14.44 -4.59
CA GLU A 279 1.67 -13.29 -4.51
C GLU A 279 1.90 -12.69 -5.90
N ASP A 280 1.97 -13.50 -6.96
CA ASP A 280 2.06 -13.03 -8.35
C ASP A 280 0.86 -12.15 -8.76
N LYS A 281 -0.36 -12.51 -8.33
CA LYS A 281 -1.54 -11.67 -8.57
C LYS A 281 -1.48 -10.37 -7.78
N GLN A 282 -1.03 -10.41 -6.53
CA GLN A 282 -0.84 -9.20 -5.71
C GLN A 282 0.25 -8.28 -6.28
N LEU A 283 1.31 -8.85 -6.84
CA LEU A 283 2.35 -8.10 -7.55
C LEU A 283 1.79 -7.44 -8.80
N SER A 284 0.93 -8.12 -9.57
CA SER A 284 0.34 -7.54 -10.78
C SER A 284 -0.46 -6.25 -10.51
N ASP A 285 -1.23 -6.22 -9.42
CA ASP A 285 -1.95 -5.03 -8.95
C ASP A 285 -0.98 -3.91 -8.54
N SER A 286 0.03 -4.27 -7.75
CA SER A 286 1.06 -3.33 -7.25
C SER A 286 1.82 -2.69 -8.40
N MET A 287 2.14 -3.49 -9.42
CA MET A 287 2.85 -3.05 -10.62
C MET A 287 1.97 -2.19 -11.51
N ALA A 288 0.67 -2.48 -11.62
CA ALA A 288 -0.26 -1.64 -12.35
C ALA A 288 -0.45 -0.27 -11.68
N SER A 289 -0.53 -0.26 -10.34
CA SER A 289 -0.52 0.96 -9.54
C SER A 289 0.75 1.78 -9.77
N LEU A 290 1.91 1.14 -9.71
CA LEU A 290 3.21 1.77 -9.97
C LEU A 290 3.30 2.36 -11.39
N ALA A 291 2.83 1.63 -12.41
CA ALA A 291 2.81 2.13 -13.79
C ALA A 291 1.95 3.41 -13.91
N TYR A 292 0.78 3.45 -13.28
CA TYR A 292 -0.05 4.65 -13.24
C TYR A 292 0.66 5.83 -12.55
N LEU A 293 1.25 5.61 -11.37
CA LEU A 293 1.96 6.65 -10.61
C LEU A 293 3.14 7.26 -11.38
N VAL A 294 3.88 6.43 -12.12
CA VAL A 294 5.04 6.89 -12.88
C VAL A 294 4.61 7.56 -14.19
N PHE A 295 3.78 6.90 -15.00
CA PHE A 295 3.51 7.36 -16.37
C PHE A 295 2.42 8.43 -16.45
N VAL A 296 1.41 8.38 -15.58
CA VAL A 296 0.31 9.36 -15.53
C VAL A 296 0.62 10.48 -14.55
N GLN A 297 0.97 10.14 -13.29
CA GLN A 297 1.23 11.15 -12.25
C GLN A 297 2.63 11.77 -12.29
N GLY A 298 3.53 11.23 -13.12
CA GLY A 298 4.87 11.76 -13.35
C GLY A 298 5.81 11.62 -12.15
N ILE A 299 5.51 10.73 -11.19
CA ILE A 299 6.33 10.57 -9.98
C ILE A 299 7.63 9.86 -10.36
N SER A 300 8.77 10.47 -10.01
CA SER A 300 10.13 9.96 -10.29
C SER A 300 10.39 9.65 -11.78
N ILE A 301 9.68 10.32 -12.70
CA ILE A 301 9.81 10.07 -14.15
C ILE A 301 11.22 10.37 -14.69
N ASP A 302 11.99 11.19 -13.98
CA ASP A 302 13.38 11.54 -14.24
C ASP A 302 14.34 10.34 -14.21
N GLN A 303 13.97 9.25 -13.51
CA GLN A 303 14.77 8.04 -13.46
C GLN A 303 14.57 7.11 -14.66
N LEU A 304 13.58 7.38 -15.53
CA LEU A 304 13.34 6.59 -16.74
C LEU A 304 14.29 6.98 -17.87
N PRO A 305 14.82 6.01 -18.65
CA PRO A 305 15.62 6.33 -19.83
C PRO A 305 14.81 7.14 -20.85
N MET A 306 15.33 8.31 -21.24
CA MET A 306 14.73 9.21 -22.24
C MET A 306 14.62 8.62 -23.67
N VAL A 307 15.18 7.43 -23.92
CA VAL A 307 15.30 6.81 -25.26
C VAL A 307 14.11 5.92 -25.62
N LEU A 308 13.08 5.84 -24.75
CA LEU A 308 11.96 4.92 -24.95
C LEU A 308 10.94 5.46 -25.97
N SER A 309 10.72 4.68 -27.03
CA SER A 309 9.69 4.98 -28.04
C SER A 309 8.28 4.90 -27.42
N PRO A 310 7.33 5.79 -27.80
CA PRO A 310 5.94 5.73 -27.34
C PRO A 310 5.27 4.38 -27.59
N SER A 311 5.56 3.73 -28.72
CA SER A 311 5.02 2.41 -29.04
C SER A 311 5.55 1.32 -28.10
N TYR A 312 6.80 1.44 -27.66
CA TYR A 312 7.39 0.52 -26.68
C TYR A 312 6.76 0.69 -25.29
N LEU A 313 6.56 1.94 -24.86
CA LEU A 313 5.85 2.25 -23.61
C LEU A 313 4.41 1.76 -23.63
N LEU A 314 3.71 1.90 -24.76
CA LEU A 314 2.36 1.39 -24.94
C LEU A 314 2.33 -0.14 -24.83
N GLN A 315 3.21 -0.86 -25.55
CA GLN A 315 3.30 -2.33 -25.47
C GLN A 315 3.50 -2.82 -24.04
N PHE A 316 4.35 -2.11 -23.31
CA PHE A 316 4.63 -2.42 -21.92
C PHE A 316 3.41 -2.15 -21.02
N ASN A 317 2.82 -0.96 -21.11
CA ASN A 317 1.68 -0.57 -20.28
C ASN A 317 0.41 -1.37 -20.57
N MET A 318 0.25 -1.97 -21.75
CA MET A 318 -0.94 -2.77 -22.08
C MET A 318 -1.23 -3.90 -21.07
N GLY A 319 -0.19 -4.55 -20.54
CA GLY A 319 -0.38 -5.58 -19.50
C GLY A 319 -0.94 -5.01 -18.20
N HIS A 320 -0.48 -3.83 -17.79
CA HIS A 320 -0.97 -3.14 -16.59
C HIS A 320 -2.39 -2.57 -16.79
N ILE A 321 -2.67 -2.04 -17.98
CA ILE A 321 -3.99 -1.56 -18.37
C ILE A 321 -5.00 -2.73 -18.32
N GLU A 322 -4.63 -3.91 -18.82
CA GLU A 322 -5.47 -5.10 -18.73
C GLU A 322 -5.84 -5.43 -17.27
N VAL A 323 -4.87 -5.43 -16.35
CA VAL A 323 -5.11 -5.68 -14.92
C VAL A 323 -6.09 -4.65 -14.33
N LEU A 324 -5.93 -3.37 -14.65
CA LEU A 324 -6.82 -2.31 -14.17
C LEU A 324 -8.24 -2.42 -14.74
N LEU A 325 -8.39 -2.78 -16.01
CA LEU A 325 -9.70 -2.91 -16.66
C LEU A 325 -10.46 -4.19 -16.28
N GLN A 326 -9.81 -5.17 -15.64
CA GLN A 326 -10.47 -6.35 -15.08
C GLN A 326 -11.17 -6.07 -13.74
N ARG A 327 -10.92 -4.90 -13.15
CA ARG A 327 -11.46 -4.47 -11.86
C ARG A 327 -12.86 -3.87 -12.01
N THR A 328 -13.56 -3.72 -10.89
CA THR A 328 -14.94 -3.18 -10.86
C THR A 328 -15.03 -1.85 -10.14
N GLU A 329 -14.01 -1.52 -9.35
CA GLU A 329 -13.88 -0.29 -8.58
C GLU A 329 -13.73 0.93 -9.51
N GLU A 330 -14.54 1.97 -9.28
CA GLU A 330 -14.57 3.20 -10.09
C GLU A 330 -13.18 3.84 -10.24
N SER A 331 -12.48 4.04 -9.12
CA SER A 331 -11.17 4.70 -9.12
C SER A 331 -10.13 3.90 -9.89
N VAL A 332 -10.16 2.57 -9.77
CA VAL A 332 -9.22 1.68 -10.45
C VAL A 332 -9.49 1.64 -11.95
N LEU A 333 -10.76 1.57 -12.35
CA LEU A 333 -11.16 1.67 -13.75
C LEU A 333 -10.76 3.01 -14.36
N SER A 334 -10.99 4.12 -13.65
CA SER A 334 -10.57 5.45 -14.11
C SER A 334 -9.07 5.48 -14.39
N LYS A 335 -8.23 4.99 -13.47
CA LYS A 335 -6.77 4.91 -13.67
C LYS A 335 -6.36 4.08 -14.87
N GLY A 336 -7.04 2.96 -15.11
CA GLY A 336 -6.81 2.13 -16.29
C GLY A 336 -7.09 2.87 -17.59
N LEU A 337 -8.20 3.63 -17.63
CA LEU A 337 -8.56 4.47 -18.77
C LEU A 337 -7.57 5.62 -18.96
N ASP A 338 -7.16 6.30 -17.89
CA ASP A 338 -6.19 7.40 -17.94
C ASP A 338 -4.80 6.93 -18.43
N LEU A 339 -4.34 5.78 -17.94
CA LEU A 339 -3.08 5.17 -18.36
C LEU A 339 -3.11 4.79 -19.85
N LEU A 340 -4.23 4.25 -20.32
CA LEU A 340 -4.43 3.95 -21.74
C LEU A 340 -4.46 5.23 -22.58
N GLU A 341 -5.22 6.23 -22.15
CA GLU A 341 -5.34 7.53 -22.82
C GLU A 341 -3.97 8.19 -23.00
N ASN A 342 -3.23 8.37 -21.91
CA ASN A 342 -1.90 8.97 -21.92
C ASN A 342 -0.90 8.17 -22.77
N SER A 343 -1.01 6.83 -22.82
CA SER A 343 -0.16 6.00 -23.67
C SER A 343 -0.52 6.11 -25.17
N LEU A 344 -1.81 6.21 -25.50
CA LEU A 344 -2.29 6.33 -26.88
C LEU A 344 -2.07 7.73 -27.46
N LEU A 345 -2.24 8.79 -26.67
CA LEU A 345 -2.06 10.18 -27.13
C LEU A 345 -0.62 10.45 -27.59
N ARG A 346 0.37 9.77 -27.02
CA ARG A 346 1.78 9.86 -27.42
C ARG A 346 2.13 9.07 -28.68
N THR A 347 1.21 8.23 -29.16
CA THR A 347 1.41 7.37 -30.33
C THR A 347 0.79 8.02 -31.57
N GLU A 348 1.49 7.99 -32.71
CA GLU A 348 0.97 8.54 -33.97
C GLU A 348 -0.16 7.68 -34.56
N ASP A 349 -1.04 8.28 -35.34
CA ASP A 349 -2.15 7.57 -35.99
C ASP A 349 -1.63 6.55 -37.01
N SER A 350 -2.27 5.38 -37.07
CA SER A 350 -1.88 4.24 -37.93
C SER A 350 -0.43 3.76 -37.78
N SER A 351 0.26 4.13 -36.70
CA SER A 351 1.64 3.69 -36.43
C SER A 351 1.72 2.33 -35.73
N LEU A 352 0.62 1.86 -35.13
CA LEU A 352 0.61 0.59 -34.42
C LEU A 352 0.46 -0.57 -35.39
N LEU A 353 1.56 -1.29 -35.61
CA LEU A 353 1.63 -2.43 -36.51
C LEU A 353 0.76 -3.60 -36.04
N HIS A 354 0.16 -4.32 -36.98
CA HIS A 354 -0.66 -5.51 -36.72
C HIS A 354 0.03 -6.59 -35.87
N GLN A 355 1.37 -6.67 -35.90
CA GLN A 355 2.17 -7.60 -35.09
C GLN A 355 1.95 -7.40 -33.58
N CYS A 356 1.62 -6.18 -33.15
CA CYS A 356 1.30 -5.92 -31.75
C CYS A 356 0.07 -6.71 -31.26
N LEU A 357 -0.86 -7.08 -32.17
CA LEU A 357 -2.04 -7.87 -31.84
C LEU A 357 -1.73 -9.33 -31.51
N GLU A 358 -0.51 -9.82 -31.78
CA GLU A 358 -0.05 -11.14 -31.32
C GLU A 358 0.10 -11.18 -29.79
N ILE A 359 0.31 -10.02 -29.17
CA ILE A 359 0.36 -9.87 -27.72
C ILE A 359 -1.09 -9.89 -27.19
N LYS A 360 -1.39 -10.85 -26.30
CA LYS A 360 -2.74 -11.06 -25.74
C LYS A 360 -3.40 -9.78 -25.21
N SER A 361 -2.64 -8.93 -24.51
CA SER A 361 -3.16 -7.69 -23.92
C SER A 361 -3.72 -6.71 -24.96
N PHE A 362 -3.19 -6.69 -26.19
CA PHE A 362 -3.70 -5.85 -27.28
C PHE A 362 -5.07 -6.30 -27.82
N LEU A 363 -5.47 -7.55 -27.54
CA LEU A 363 -6.81 -8.06 -27.85
C LEU A 363 -7.74 -7.99 -26.65
N THR A 364 -7.24 -8.25 -25.44
CA THR A 364 -8.06 -8.26 -24.21
C THR A 364 -8.35 -6.86 -23.68
N VAL A 365 -7.47 -5.87 -23.84
CA VAL A 365 -7.73 -4.48 -23.43
C VAL A 365 -8.93 -3.90 -24.17
N PRO A 366 -9.05 -4.00 -25.52
CA PRO A 366 -10.27 -3.61 -26.22
C PRO A 366 -11.50 -4.33 -25.69
N GLN A 367 -11.44 -5.63 -25.39
CA GLN A 367 -12.57 -6.36 -24.78
C GLN A 367 -12.90 -5.83 -23.37
N GLY A 368 -11.89 -5.43 -22.59
CA GLY A 368 -12.04 -4.80 -21.29
C GLY A 368 -12.78 -3.45 -21.40
N LEU A 369 -12.39 -2.61 -22.35
CA LEU A 369 -13.07 -1.33 -22.61
C LEU A 369 -14.57 -1.52 -22.86
N VAL A 370 -14.94 -2.59 -23.54
CA VAL A 370 -16.33 -2.91 -23.85
C VAL A 370 -17.10 -3.28 -22.62
N LYS A 371 -16.52 -4.14 -21.79
CA LYS A 371 -17.12 -4.52 -20.52
C LYS A 371 -17.38 -3.27 -19.70
N VAL A 372 -16.44 -2.32 -19.68
CA VAL A 372 -16.67 -1.01 -19.05
C VAL A 372 -17.81 -0.26 -19.75
N MET A 373 -17.83 -0.17 -21.08
CA MET A 373 -18.88 0.52 -21.85
C MET A 373 -20.29 -0.04 -21.62
N THR A 374 -20.43 -1.35 -21.38
CA THR A 374 -21.74 -2.01 -21.27
C THR A 374 -22.16 -2.29 -19.84
N LEU A 375 -21.22 -2.67 -18.96
CA LEU A 375 -21.51 -3.16 -17.61
C LEU A 375 -21.18 -2.15 -16.51
N CYS A 376 -20.33 -1.15 -16.76
CA CYS A 376 -20.00 -0.16 -15.73
C CYS A 376 -21.23 0.70 -15.40
N PRO A 377 -21.59 0.89 -14.11
CA PRO A 377 -22.74 1.71 -13.74
C PRO A 377 -22.55 3.20 -14.05
N ILE A 378 -21.30 3.66 -14.18
CA ILE A 378 -20.95 5.07 -14.24
C ILE A 378 -20.89 5.55 -15.70
N GLU A 379 -21.73 6.53 -16.04
CA GLU A 379 -21.89 6.99 -17.42
C GLU A 379 -20.64 7.69 -17.97
N THR A 380 -19.94 8.45 -17.14
CA THR A 380 -18.70 9.15 -17.53
C THR A 380 -17.62 8.16 -17.96
N LEU A 381 -17.43 7.07 -17.20
CA LEU A 381 -16.50 6.00 -17.55
C LEU A 381 -16.95 5.24 -18.80
N ARG A 382 -18.25 4.98 -18.98
CA ARG A 382 -18.77 4.37 -20.22
C ARG A 382 -18.45 5.22 -21.46
N LYS A 383 -18.70 6.54 -21.39
CA LYS A 383 -18.41 7.49 -22.46
C LYS A 383 -16.91 7.59 -22.74
N LYS A 384 -16.09 7.68 -21.69
CA LYS A 384 -14.62 7.71 -21.80
C LYS A 384 -14.09 6.43 -22.44
N SER A 385 -14.58 5.26 -22.02
CA SER A 385 -14.18 3.98 -22.60
C SER A 385 -14.52 3.85 -24.09
N LEU A 386 -15.69 4.34 -24.52
CA LEU A 386 -16.06 4.42 -25.94
C LEU A 386 -15.10 5.30 -26.74
N ALA A 387 -14.77 6.48 -26.21
CA ALA A 387 -13.83 7.40 -26.85
C ALA A 387 -12.42 6.78 -26.96
N LEU A 388 -11.98 6.06 -25.93
CA LEU A 388 -10.68 5.37 -25.94
C LEU A 388 -10.64 4.16 -26.86
N LEU A 389 -11.73 3.41 -26.98
CA LEU A 389 -11.83 2.35 -27.98
C LEU A 389 -11.71 2.93 -29.39
N GLN A 390 -12.37 4.07 -29.64
CA GLN A 390 -12.26 4.79 -30.91
C GLN A 390 -10.83 5.28 -31.16
N LEU A 391 -10.16 5.84 -30.14
CA LEU A 391 -8.78 6.29 -30.23
C LEU A 391 -7.84 5.10 -30.54
N TYR A 392 -7.99 3.98 -29.83
CA TYR A 392 -7.22 2.76 -30.05
C TYR A 392 -7.33 2.26 -31.50
N ILE A 393 -8.55 2.22 -32.03
CA ILE A 393 -8.77 1.81 -33.43
C ILE A 393 -8.07 2.78 -34.39
N ASN A 394 -8.07 4.09 -34.12
CA ASN A 394 -7.39 5.07 -34.98
C ASN A 394 -5.87 4.85 -35.03
N LYS A 395 -5.25 4.42 -33.91
CA LYS A 395 -3.81 4.14 -33.82
C LYS A 395 -3.36 2.89 -34.57
N LEU A 396 -4.25 1.93 -34.82
CA LEU A 396 -3.96 0.70 -35.56
C LEU A 396 -3.74 0.95 -37.06
N ASP A 397 -2.78 0.22 -37.64
CA ASP A 397 -2.62 0.11 -39.09
C ASP A 397 -3.85 -0.55 -39.76
N SER A 398 -3.93 -0.48 -41.09
CA SER A 398 -5.10 -0.98 -41.83
C SER A 398 -5.32 -2.48 -41.64
N GLN A 399 -4.25 -3.25 -41.51
CA GLN A 399 -4.31 -4.70 -41.31
C GLN A 399 -4.74 -5.05 -39.87
N GLY A 400 -4.22 -4.34 -38.87
CA GLY A 400 -4.57 -4.50 -37.47
C GLY A 400 -6.04 -4.16 -37.19
N LYS A 401 -6.56 -3.10 -37.83
CA LYS A 401 -8.00 -2.79 -37.80
C LYS A 401 -8.84 -3.99 -38.26
N TYR A 402 -8.49 -4.58 -39.41
CA TYR A 402 -9.21 -5.73 -39.95
C TYR A 402 -9.13 -6.95 -39.03
N THR A 403 -7.95 -7.27 -38.50
CA THR A 403 -7.75 -8.38 -37.55
C THR A 403 -8.57 -8.18 -36.29
N LEU A 404 -8.56 -6.98 -35.70
CA LEU A 404 -9.34 -6.67 -34.50
C LEU A 404 -10.85 -6.86 -34.76
N PHE A 405 -11.37 -6.31 -35.86
CA PHE A 405 -12.78 -6.47 -36.21
C PHE A 405 -13.14 -7.93 -36.48
N ARG A 406 -12.28 -8.68 -37.18
CA ARG A 406 -12.51 -10.10 -37.44
C ARG A 406 -12.58 -10.91 -36.16
N GLU A 407 -11.61 -10.76 -35.26
CA GLU A 407 -11.59 -11.47 -33.97
C GLU A 407 -12.85 -11.19 -33.14
N HIS A 408 -13.30 -9.93 -33.11
CA HIS A 408 -14.47 -9.53 -32.33
C HIS A 408 -15.81 -9.94 -32.97
N LEU A 409 -15.89 -9.93 -34.30
CA LEU A 409 -17.05 -10.46 -35.03
C LEU A 409 -17.16 -11.98 -34.90
N THR A 410 -16.03 -12.69 -34.86
CA THR A 410 -16.01 -14.16 -34.73
C THR A 410 -16.32 -14.60 -33.29
N ASN A 411 -15.84 -13.87 -32.28
CA ASN A 411 -16.15 -14.10 -30.86
C ASN A 411 -17.48 -13.47 -30.41
N GLY A 412 -18.19 -12.77 -31.30
CA GLY A 412 -19.38 -11.94 -31.05
C GLY A 412 -20.69 -12.68 -30.74
N LEU A 413 -20.65 -13.82 -30.07
CA LEU A 413 -21.84 -14.50 -29.55
C LEU A 413 -22.31 -13.97 -28.19
N GLN A 414 -21.67 -12.97 -27.59
CA GLN A 414 -22.01 -12.48 -26.23
C GLN A 414 -22.21 -10.96 -26.05
N ALA A 415 -22.13 -10.11 -27.08
CA ALA A 415 -22.40 -8.67 -26.93
C ALA A 415 -23.17 -8.07 -28.12
N HIS A 416 -24.48 -7.90 -27.98
CA HIS A 416 -25.37 -7.23 -28.95
C HIS A 416 -25.01 -5.74 -29.21
N SER A 417 -24.07 -5.15 -28.46
CA SER A 417 -23.67 -3.74 -28.58
C SER A 417 -22.50 -3.47 -29.55
N TRP A 418 -21.74 -4.50 -29.95
CA TRP A 418 -20.57 -4.35 -30.84
C TRP A 418 -20.89 -4.30 -32.32
N SER A 419 -21.90 -5.06 -32.74
CA SER A 419 -22.24 -5.16 -34.15
C SER A 419 -22.68 -3.82 -34.74
N PRO A 420 -23.45 -2.95 -34.07
CA PRO A 420 -23.81 -1.66 -34.64
C PRO A 420 -22.62 -0.69 -34.67
N PHE A 421 -21.73 -0.71 -33.68
CA PHE A 421 -20.57 0.19 -33.59
C PHE A 421 -19.50 -0.15 -34.64
N SER A 422 -19.17 -1.43 -34.80
CA SER A 422 -18.22 -1.90 -35.84
C SER A 422 -18.73 -1.65 -37.26
N ILE A 423 -20.04 -1.82 -37.47
CA ILE A 423 -20.71 -1.47 -38.73
C ILE A 423 -20.67 0.05 -38.93
N TRP A 424 -21.06 0.86 -37.93
CA TRP A 424 -21.05 2.32 -38.02
C TRP A 424 -19.64 2.88 -38.28
N TYR A 425 -18.62 2.38 -37.60
CA TYR A 425 -17.24 2.80 -37.81
C TYR A 425 -16.73 2.43 -39.21
N SER A 426 -17.05 1.23 -39.69
CA SER A 426 -16.72 0.79 -41.06
C SER A 426 -17.42 1.63 -42.13
N PHE A 427 -18.67 2.05 -41.88
CA PHE A 427 -19.41 2.97 -42.75
C PHE A 427 -18.85 4.40 -42.71
N SER A 428 -18.47 4.90 -41.53
CA SER A 428 -17.84 6.22 -41.35
C SER A 428 -16.48 6.31 -42.06
N GLN A 429 -15.63 5.29 -41.93
CA GLN A 429 -14.37 5.18 -42.67
C GLN A 429 -14.59 5.12 -44.20
N ARG A 430 -15.63 4.44 -44.68
CA ARG A 430 -16.01 4.44 -46.11
C ARG A 430 -16.47 5.83 -46.58
N ALA A 431 -17.24 6.55 -45.78
CA ALA A 431 -17.69 7.90 -46.09
C ALA A 431 -16.53 8.91 -46.13
N LEU A 432 -15.56 8.79 -45.23
CA LEU A 432 -14.32 9.60 -45.20
C LEU A 432 -13.39 9.31 -46.39
N ARG A 433 -13.27 8.04 -46.82
CA ARG A 433 -12.52 7.69 -48.03
C ARG A 433 -13.21 8.20 -49.31
N GLN A 434 -14.54 8.19 -49.37
CA GLN A 434 -15.29 8.71 -50.51
C GLN A 434 -15.27 10.24 -50.62
N THR A 435 -15.11 10.96 -49.51
CA THR A 435 -14.98 12.43 -49.51
C THR A 435 -13.56 12.89 -49.85
N SER A 436 -12.53 12.14 -49.45
CA SER A 436 -11.13 12.39 -49.86
C SER A 436 -10.88 12.16 -51.36
N CYS A 437 -11.49 11.12 -51.96
CA CYS A 437 -11.41 10.92 -53.42
C CYS A 437 -12.13 12.00 -54.25
N LYS A 438 -13.09 12.73 -53.68
CA LYS A 438 -13.82 13.81 -54.37
C LYS A 438 -13.10 15.16 -54.31
N THR A 439 -12.05 15.31 -53.51
CA THR A 439 -11.28 16.56 -53.40
C THR A 439 -9.97 16.55 -54.19
N GLN A 440 -9.60 15.43 -54.82
CA GLN A 440 -8.47 15.33 -55.76
C GLN A 440 -8.88 15.37 -57.25
N THR A 441 -10.16 15.64 -57.54
CA THR A 441 -10.67 15.91 -58.90
C THR A 441 -11.48 17.19 -58.88
N GLY A 442 -10.77 18.32 -58.79
CA GLY A 442 -11.31 19.67 -58.90
C GLY A 442 -10.23 20.59 -59.43
#